data_AF-C1GUQ6-F1
#
_entry.id   AF-C1GUQ6-F1
#
_cell.length_a   1.000
_cell.length_b   1.000
_cell.length_c   1.000
_cell.angle_alpha   90.00
_cell.angle_beta   90.00
_cell.angle_gamma   90.00
#
_symmetry.space_group_name_H-M   'P 1'
#
loop_
_entity.id
_entity.type
_entity.pdbx_description
1 polymer ?
#
loop_
_entity_poly.entity_id
_entity_poly.type
_entity_poly.pdbx_seq_one_letter_code
_entity_poly.pdbx_strand_id
1 'polypeptide(L)'
;MRPLPKRINPLILPEVSPPYEELLERRRLGKTNLSVKPGQVGTSNATKPENLGMFEYAHLRAPLPKDLKGSEIFSFQPPQTNPEAYFLMRRSKDGYVSATGMFKIAFPWAKQSDEKTERDYLKTRKETSSDDIAGNIWISPDLALELAKEYGMFDWVRALLDPTEIDQSAVSPEKQISPPPKFKMPPAASATLTPSQPIARRNSHISVTRQTVIPQENLWNPQAQTNPRA
;
A
#
# COMPACT_ATOMS: atom_id res chain seq x y z
N MET A 1 4.54 18.08 16.86
CA MET A 1 4.42 16.76 16.21
C MET A 1 3.52 15.88 17.05
N ARG A 2 2.65 15.08 16.43
CA ARG A 2 1.89 14.04 17.14
C ARG A 2 2.74 12.76 17.25
N PRO A 3 2.54 11.93 18.28
CA PRO A 3 3.18 10.62 18.33
C PRO A 3 2.50 9.68 17.32
N LEU A 4 3.29 8.97 16.53
CA LEU A 4 2.81 7.83 15.72
C LEU A 4 3.09 6.52 16.47
N PRO A 5 2.30 5.46 16.21
CA PRO A 5 2.60 4.14 16.75
C PRO A 5 3.99 3.66 16.33
N LYS A 6 4.74 3.07 17.27
CA LYS A 6 6.13 2.65 17.03
C LYS A 6 6.24 1.45 16.08
N ARG A 7 5.23 0.58 16.08
CA ARG A 7 5.27 -0.70 15.33
C ARG A 7 4.64 -0.50 13.95
N ILE A 8 5.48 -0.27 12.96
CA ILE A 8 5.10 -0.16 11.55
C ILE A 8 4.93 -1.55 10.93
N ASN A 9 4.00 -1.69 10.00
CA ASN A 9 3.85 -2.87 9.16
C ASN A 9 5.09 -3.06 8.26
N PRO A 10 5.89 -4.12 8.44
CA PRO A 10 7.12 -4.30 7.66
C PRO A 10 6.86 -4.64 6.19
N LEU A 11 5.65 -5.08 5.82
CA LEU A 11 5.33 -5.57 4.47
C LEU A 11 5.08 -4.45 3.45
N ILE A 12 5.03 -3.20 3.89
CA ILE A 12 4.80 -2.01 3.06
C ILE A 12 6.03 -1.12 2.94
N LEU A 13 7.12 -1.50 3.60
CA LEU A 13 8.37 -0.74 3.54
C LEU A 13 9.03 -0.89 2.16
N PRO A 14 9.83 0.09 1.72
CA PRO A 14 10.44 0.06 0.38
C PRO A 14 11.25 -1.20 0.06
N GLU A 15 11.87 -1.82 1.07
CA GLU A 15 12.76 -2.97 0.90
C GLU A 15 12.00 -4.28 0.62
N VAL A 16 10.72 -4.34 0.98
CA VAL A 16 9.87 -5.54 0.88
C VAL A 16 8.72 -5.33 -0.11
N SER A 17 8.42 -4.07 -0.44
CA SER A 17 7.32 -3.73 -1.34
C SER A 17 7.56 -4.26 -2.75
N PRO A 18 6.50 -4.69 -3.46
CA PRO A 18 6.60 -5.00 -4.88
C PRO A 18 7.19 -3.83 -5.67
N PRO A 19 7.86 -4.09 -6.82
CA PRO A 19 8.29 -3.05 -7.73
C PRO A 19 7.12 -2.13 -8.13
N TYR A 20 7.44 -0.86 -8.40
CA TYR A 20 6.44 0.17 -8.66
C TYR A 20 5.45 -0.20 -9.78
N GLU A 21 5.94 -0.76 -10.89
CA GLU A 21 5.09 -1.20 -12.01
C GLU A 21 4.08 -2.27 -11.58
N GLU A 22 4.49 -3.20 -10.73
CA GLU A 22 3.60 -4.23 -10.19
C GLU A 22 2.52 -3.61 -9.28
N LEU A 23 2.87 -2.56 -8.52
CA LEU A 23 1.88 -1.80 -7.75
C LEU A 23 0.86 -1.11 -8.66
N LEU A 24 1.28 -0.58 -9.81
CA LEU A 24 0.37 0.02 -10.79
C LEU A 24 -0.62 -1.00 -11.36
N GLU A 25 -0.14 -2.18 -11.70
CA GLU A 25 -0.93 -3.30 -12.21
C GLU A 25 -1.91 -3.88 -11.18
N ARG A 26 -1.67 -3.68 -9.88
CA ARG A 26 -2.53 -4.15 -8.79
C ARG A 26 -3.71 -3.22 -8.49
N ARG A 27 -3.78 -2.05 -9.11
CA ARG A 27 -4.87 -1.08 -8.89
C ARG A 27 -6.15 -1.54 -9.57
N ARG A 28 -7.28 -1.31 -8.92
CA ARG A 28 -8.61 -1.64 -9.47
C ARG A 28 -9.58 -0.49 -9.21
N LEU A 29 -10.66 -0.46 -9.99
CA LEU A 29 -11.81 0.39 -9.71
C LEU A 29 -12.87 -0.41 -8.94
N GLY A 30 -13.52 0.24 -7.99
CA GLY A 30 -14.59 -0.32 -7.17
C GLY A 30 -15.77 0.63 -7.07
N LYS A 31 -16.95 0.06 -6.87
CA LYS A 31 -18.16 0.80 -6.51
C LYS A 31 -18.95 0.07 -5.44
N THR A 32 -19.43 0.80 -4.44
CA THR A 32 -20.17 0.26 -3.31
C THR A 32 -21.38 1.14 -3.03
N ASN A 33 -22.53 0.55 -2.75
CA ASN A 33 -23.71 1.30 -2.32
C ASN A 33 -23.71 1.46 -0.79
N LEU A 34 -23.36 2.66 -0.31
CA LEU A 34 -23.31 2.98 1.11
C LEU A 34 -24.72 3.19 1.65
N SER A 35 -25.10 2.40 2.65
CA SER A 35 -26.39 2.49 3.31
C SER A 35 -26.25 2.26 4.81
N VAL A 36 -27.20 2.78 5.58
CA VAL A 36 -27.29 2.59 7.03
C VAL A 36 -28.69 2.14 7.39
N LYS A 37 -28.86 1.63 8.61
CA LYS A 37 -30.17 1.19 9.09
C LYS A 37 -31.15 2.37 9.12
N PRO A 38 -32.46 2.13 8.89
CA PRO A 38 -33.49 3.14 9.10
C PRO A 38 -33.34 3.81 10.48
N GLY A 39 -33.44 5.14 10.53
CA GLY A 39 -33.22 5.94 11.74
C GLY A 39 -31.77 6.32 12.04
N GLN A 40 -30.78 5.80 11.30
CA GLN A 40 -29.37 6.23 11.44
C GLN A 40 -28.96 7.30 10.41
N VAL A 41 -29.81 7.61 9.43
CA VAL A 41 -29.54 8.66 8.45
C VAL A 41 -29.49 10.01 9.16
N GLY A 42 -28.43 10.78 8.93
CA GLY A 42 -28.23 12.12 9.50
C GLY A 42 -27.75 12.14 10.96
N THR A 43 -27.54 10.99 11.61
CA THR A 43 -27.09 10.95 13.02
C THR A 43 -25.61 11.28 13.20
N SER A 44 -24.81 11.22 12.14
CA SER A 44 -23.39 11.55 12.15
C SER A 44 -22.94 12.03 10.76
N ASN A 45 -21.72 12.56 10.66
CA ASN A 45 -21.16 12.99 9.37
C ASN A 45 -21.15 11.83 8.34
N ALA A 46 -20.73 10.64 8.75
CA ALA A 46 -20.67 9.47 7.88
C ALA A 46 -22.05 8.98 7.40
N THR A 47 -23.13 9.37 8.08
CA THR A 47 -24.50 8.94 7.78
C THR A 47 -25.38 10.03 7.21
N LYS A 48 -24.80 11.20 6.88
CA LYS A 48 -25.49 12.26 6.15
C LYS A 48 -26.01 11.73 4.79
N PRO A 49 -27.21 12.12 4.33
CA PRO A 49 -27.77 11.66 3.07
C PRO A 49 -26.82 11.77 1.87
N GLU A 50 -26.05 12.86 1.79
CA GLU A 50 -25.06 13.13 0.74
C GLU A 50 -23.82 12.22 0.78
N ASN A 51 -23.57 11.55 1.91
CA ASN A 51 -22.47 10.60 2.11
C ASN A 51 -22.93 9.14 1.95
N LEU A 52 -24.22 8.92 1.67
CA LEU A 52 -24.83 7.63 1.38
C LEU A 52 -25.06 7.48 -0.14
N GLY A 53 -25.44 6.27 -0.57
CA GLY A 53 -25.68 5.94 -1.96
C GLY A 53 -24.44 5.40 -2.67
N MET A 54 -24.41 5.52 -4.00
CA MET A 54 -23.34 4.95 -4.82
C MET A 54 -22.02 5.68 -4.58
N PHE A 55 -21.00 4.92 -4.19
CA PHE A 55 -19.65 5.39 -3.91
C PHE A 55 -18.65 4.71 -4.85
N GLU A 56 -18.01 5.48 -5.72
CA GLU A 56 -17.01 5.02 -6.68
C GLU A 56 -15.59 5.43 -6.26
N TYR A 57 -14.64 4.52 -6.45
CA TYR A 57 -13.26 4.71 -6.03
C TYR A 57 -12.27 3.84 -6.82
N ALA A 58 -11.00 4.26 -6.85
CA ALA A 58 -9.88 3.38 -7.12
C ALA A 58 -9.35 2.79 -5.81
N HIS A 59 -8.80 1.58 -5.86
CA HIS A 59 -8.18 0.95 -4.70
C HIS A 59 -6.95 0.12 -5.05
N LEU A 60 -6.07 -0.03 -4.06
CA LEU A 60 -4.87 -0.85 -4.11
C LEU A 60 -4.82 -1.75 -2.87
N ARG A 61 -4.69 -3.06 -3.07
CA ARG A 61 -4.66 -4.05 -1.98
C ARG A 61 -3.25 -4.11 -1.38
N ALA A 62 -3.11 -3.65 -0.13
CA ALA A 62 -1.86 -3.68 0.62
C ALA A 62 -1.85 -4.86 1.60
N PRO A 63 -0.73 -5.59 1.74
CA PRO A 63 -0.64 -6.75 2.62
C PRO A 63 -0.67 -6.33 4.09
N LEU A 64 -1.30 -7.17 4.91
CA LEU A 64 -1.24 -7.09 6.37
C LEU A 64 -0.44 -8.26 6.94
N PRO A 65 0.23 -8.07 8.07
CA PRO A 65 0.84 -9.16 8.82
C PRO A 65 -0.20 -10.22 9.22
N LYS A 66 0.17 -11.49 9.16
CA LYS A 66 -0.73 -12.61 9.53
C LYS A 66 -1.20 -12.53 10.98
N ASP A 67 -0.32 -12.11 11.89
CA ASP A 67 -0.63 -11.94 13.30
C ASP A 67 -0.90 -10.48 13.64
N LEU A 68 -2.17 -10.17 13.86
CA LEU A 68 -2.64 -8.86 14.32
C LEU A 68 -2.99 -8.85 15.81
N LYS A 69 -2.47 -9.80 16.60
CA LYS A 69 -2.70 -9.85 18.05
C LYS A 69 -2.36 -8.52 18.71
N GLY A 70 -3.30 -8.02 19.50
CA GLY A 70 -3.20 -6.73 20.19
C GLY A 70 -3.64 -5.52 19.35
N SER A 71 -4.03 -5.72 18.09
CA SER A 71 -4.72 -4.68 17.33
C SER A 71 -6.09 -4.38 17.90
N GLU A 72 -6.46 -3.11 17.98
CA GLU A 72 -7.79 -2.67 18.43
C GLU A 72 -8.60 -1.98 17.31
N ILE A 73 -7.97 -1.75 16.14
CA ILE A 73 -8.56 -1.03 14.99
C ILE A 73 -9.07 -1.97 13.90
N PHE A 74 -8.75 -3.26 14.03
CA PHE A 74 -9.35 -4.35 13.27
C PHE A 74 -10.29 -5.13 14.19
N SER A 75 -11.50 -5.40 13.70
CA SER A 75 -12.47 -6.20 14.45
C SER A 75 -12.24 -7.67 14.17
N PHE A 76 -12.00 -8.46 15.22
CA PHE A 76 -11.88 -9.91 15.15
C PHE A 76 -13.11 -10.52 15.82
N GLN A 77 -14.22 -10.67 15.08
CA GLN A 77 -15.38 -11.40 15.60
C GLN A 77 -15.29 -12.86 15.14
N PRO A 78 -15.25 -13.86 16.05
CA PRO A 78 -15.24 -15.26 15.63
C PRO A 78 -16.42 -15.58 14.70
N PRO A 79 -16.24 -16.41 13.66
CA PRO A 79 -15.04 -17.20 13.32
C PRO A 79 -14.03 -16.45 12.44
N GLN A 80 -14.16 -15.13 12.29
CA GLN A 80 -13.40 -14.33 11.33
C GLN A 80 -11.90 -14.39 11.61
N THR A 81 -11.14 -14.86 10.63
CA THR A 81 -9.68 -14.87 10.65
C THR A 81 -9.14 -13.45 10.44
N ASN A 82 -7.89 -13.22 10.87
CA ASN A 82 -7.20 -11.96 10.61
C ASN A 82 -7.25 -11.62 9.11
N PRO A 83 -7.58 -10.38 8.71
CA PRO A 83 -7.50 -9.99 7.32
C PRO A 83 -6.06 -10.05 6.84
N GLU A 84 -5.82 -10.71 5.70
CA GLU A 84 -4.48 -10.79 5.09
C GLU A 84 -4.07 -9.50 4.38
N ALA A 85 -5.01 -8.59 4.15
CA ALA A 85 -4.79 -7.35 3.44
C ALA A 85 -5.84 -6.30 3.82
N TYR A 86 -5.52 -5.05 3.50
CA TYR A 86 -6.45 -3.95 3.54
C TYR A 86 -6.33 -3.11 2.26
N PHE A 87 -7.28 -2.20 2.05
CA PHE A 87 -7.31 -1.41 0.82
C PHE A 87 -6.93 0.04 1.11
N LEU A 88 -5.96 0.54 0.34
CA LEU A 88 -5.87 1.97 0.05
C LEU A 88 -7.01 2.33 -0.88
N MET A 89 -7.66 3.46 -0.63
CA MET A 89 -8.79 3.93 -1.44
C MET A 89 -8.59 5.37 -1.87
N ARG A 90 -8.99 5.68 -3.11
CA ARG A 90 -8.97 7.00 -3.71
C ARG A 90 -10.33 7.29 -4.36
N ARG A 91 -11.01 8.34 -3.92
CA ARG A 91 -12.36 8.71 -4.37
C ARG A 91 -12.37 9.08 -5.86
N SER A 92 -13.35 8.58 -6.59
CA SER A 92 -13.51 8.94 -8.00
C SER A 92 -14.03 10.37 -8.20
N LYS A 93 -14.77 10.93 -7.24
CA LYS A 93 -15.36 12.28 -7.33
C LYS A 93 -14.31 13.40 -7.40
N ASP A 94 -13.27 13.31 -6.58
CA ASP A 94 -12.33 14.40 -6.31
C ASP A 94 -10.88 13.94 -6.12
N GLY A 95 -10.62 12.63 -6.17
CA GLY A 95 -9.27 12.08 -6.04
C GLY A 95 -8.73 12.05 -4.61
N TYR A 96 -9.53 12.37 -3.59
CA TYR A 96 -9.09 12.31 -2.19
C TYR A 96 -8.79 10.87 -1.77
N VAL A 97 -7.79 10.71 -0.89
CA VAL A 97 -7.29 9.41 -0.42
C VAL A 97 -7.79 9.13 1.00
N SER A 98 -8.12 7.88 1.29
CA SER A 98 -8.53 7.46 2.64
C SER A 98 -7.34 7.44 3.59
N ALA A 99 -7.21 8.47 4.41
CA ALA A 99 -6.19 8.53 5.47
C ALA A 99 -6.41 7.44 6.52
N THR A 100 -7.66 7.08 6.79
CA THR A 100 -8.00 5.95 7.67
C THR A 100 -7.44 4.63 7.12
N GLY A 101 -7.56 4.39 5.82
CA GLY A 101 -6.97 3.21 5.18
C GLY A 101 -5.44 3.20 5.26
N MET A 102 -4.81 4.34 4.98
CA MET A 102 -3.35 4.50 5.10
C MET A 102 -2.85 4.16 6.52
N PHE A 103 -3.48 4.73 7.55
CA PHE A 103 -3.09 4.50 8.94
C PHE A 103 -3.26 3.03 9.35
N LYS A 104 -4.39 2.40 9.00
CA LYS A 104 -4.65 0.99 9.33
C LYS A 104 -3.64 0.05 8.68
N ILE A 105 -3.19 0.37 7.46
CA ILE A 105 -2.17 -0.41 6.75
C ILE A 105 -0.79 -0.21 7.37
N ALA A 106 -0.42 1.03 7.69
CA ALA A 106 0.88 1.38 8.21
C ALA A 106 1.09 0.92 9.66
N PHE A 107 0.05 1.00 10.49
CA PHE A 107 0.11 0.71 11.92
C PHE A 107 -0.97 -0.31 12.32
N PRO A 108 -0.91 -1.56 11.83
CA PRO A 108 -2.01 -2.48 11.97
C PRO A 108 -2.21 -3.00 13.40
N TRP A 109 -1.25 -2.79 14.29
CA TRP A 109 -1.35 -3.09 15.73
C TRP A 109 -1.70 -1.87 16.59
N ALA A 110 -2.07 -0.74 15.99
CA ALA A 110 -2.38 0.45 16.74
C ALA A 110 -3.65 0.27 17.59
N LYS A 111 -3.73 1.08 18.64
CA LYS A 111 -4.87 1.13 19.56
C LYS A 111 -5.95 2.06 19.04
N GLN A 112 -7.15 1.96 19.61
CA GLN A 112 -8.23 2.92 19.32
C GLN A 112 -7.83 4.35 19.70
N SER A 113 -7.07 4.52 20.79
CA SER A 113 -6.53 5.83 21.18
C SER A 113 -5.60 6.40 20.12
N ASP A 114 -4.77 5.56 19.50
CA ASP A 114 -3.83 5.99 18.47
C ASP A 114 -4.59 6.44 17.21
N GLU A 115 -5.56 5.63 16.74
CA GLU A 115 -6.43 6.01 15.61
C GLU A 115 -7.23 7.28 15.91
N LYS A 116 -7.69 7.47 17.15
CA LYS A 116 -8.39 8.69 17.54
C LYS A 116 -7.47 9.92 17.49
N THR A 117 -6.29 9.86 18.10
CA THR A 117 -5.30 10.94 18.06
C THR A 117 -4.91 11.28 16.62
N GLU A 118 -4.74 10.24 15.81
CA GLU A 118 -4.47 10.35 14.38
C GLU A 118 -5.58 11.12 13.66
N ARG A 119 -6.83 10.69 13.83
CA ARG A 119 -8.02 11.33 13.23
C ARG A 119 -8.18 12.78 13.67
N ASP A 120 -8.00 13.05 14.96
CA ASP A 120 -8.13 14.40 15.51
C ASP A 120 -7.11 15.35 14.88
N TYR A 121 -5.85 14.91 14.72
CA TYR A 121 -4.84 15.70 14.00
C TYR A 121 -5.25 15.95 12.56
N LEU A 122 -5.68 14.91 11.82
CA LEU A 122 -6.02 15.05 10.41
C LEU A 122 -7.18 16.04 10.22
N LYS A 123 -8.17 16.05 11.12
CA LYS A 123 -9.27 17.02 11.09
C LYS A 123 -8.83 18.48 11.29
N THR A 124 -7.63 18.74 11.80
CA THR A 124 -7.07 20.11 11.89
C THR A 124 -6.41 20.57 10.59
N ARG A 125 -6.16 19.67 9.64
CA ARG A 125 -5.51 19.98 8.36
C ARG A 125 -6.51 20.56 7.38
N LYS A 126 -6.13 21.65 6.70
CA LYS A 126 -6.97 22.32 5.69
C LYS A 126 -7.17 21.48 4.43
N GLU A 127 -6.28 20.53 4.19
CA GLU A 127 -6.31 19.60 3.06
C GLU A 127 -7.18 18.36 3.32
N THR A 128 -7.84 18.30 4.48
CA THR A 128 -8.77 17.24 4.85
C THR A 128 -10.18 17.61 4.41
N SER A 129 -10.87 16.66 3.77
CA SER A 129 -12.27 16.81 3.39
C SER A 129 -13.16 16.94 4.62
N SER A 130 -14.23 17.72 4.51
CA SER A 130 -15.29 17.79 5.53
C SER A 130 -16.16 16.53 5.59
N ASP A 131 -16.11 15.68 4.56
CA ASP A 131 -17.01 14.54 4.41
C ASP A 131 -16.37 13.26 4.99
N ASP A 132 -17.03 12.60 5.93
CA ASP A 132 -16.58 11.35 6.53
C ASP A 132 -17.19 10.13 5.79
N ILE A 133 -17.14 10.11 4.44
CA ILE A 133 -17.76 9.04 3.62
C ILE A 133 -17.26 7.66 4.06
N ALA A 134 -18.19 6.71 4.24
CA ALA A 134 -17.93 5.37 4.78
C ALA A 134 -17.19 5.38 6.14
N GLY A 135 -17.34 6.44 6.91
CA GLY A 135 -16.68 6.63 8.21
C GLY A 135 -15.19 6.95 8.12
N ASN A 136 -14.61 7.14 6.93
CA ASN A 136 -13.19 7.39 6.75
C ASN A 136 -12.87 8.90 6.75
N ILE A 137 -11.64 9.24 7.15
CA ILE A 137 -11.08 10.57 6.88
C ILE A 137 -10.47 10.58 5.48
N TRP A 138 -10.79 11.60 4.70
CA TRP A 138 -10.34 11.77 3.32
C TRP A 138 -9.44 12.99 3.22
N ILE A 139 -8.27 12.85 2.60
CA ILE A 139 -7.27 13.91 2.47
C ILE A 139 -6.87 14.14 1.02
N SER A 140 -6.36 15.32 0.70
CA SER A 140 -5.85 15.64 -0.63
C SER A 140 -4.71 14.69 -1.04
N PRO A 141 -4.50 14.49 -2.36
CA PRO A 141 -3.36 13.72 -2.87
C PRO A 141 -2.00 14.20 -2.34
N ASP A 142 -1.80 15.51 -2.21
CA ASP A 142 -0.54 16.08 -1.73
C ASP A 142 -0.29 15.73 -0.26
N LEU A 143 -1.31 15.88 0.60
CA LEU A 143 -1.20 15.50 2.02
C LEU A 143 -1.03 13.99 2.17
N ALA A 144 -1.67 13.20 1.30
CA ALA A 144 -1.48 11.75 1.29
C ALA A 144 -0.01 11.38 0.99
N LEU A 145 0.65 12.04 0.04
CA LEU A 145 2.08 11.80 -0.24
C LEU A 145 2.99 12.24 0.90
N GLU A 146 2.67 13.34 1.59
CA GLU A 146 3.40 13.78 2.79
C GLU A 146 3.33 12.71 3.89
N LEU A 147 2.12 12.31 4.28
CA LEU A 147 1.90 11.32 5.33
C LEU A 147 2.45 9.94 4.95
N ALA A 148 2.41 9.57 3.67
CA ALA A 148 2.94 8.30 3.21
C ALA A 148 4.45 8.17 3.45
N LYS A 149 5.20 9.29 3.46
CA LYS A 149 6.62 9.28 3.86
C LYS A 149 6.77 9.02 5.35
N GLU A 150 5.96 9.69 6.17
CA GLU A 150 5.97 9.48 7.64
C GLU A 150 5.59 8.04 8.02
N TYR A 151 4.71 7.41 7.24
CA TYR A 151 4.22 6.06 7.49
C TYR A 151 5.08 4.97 6.85
N GLY A 152 6.12 5.33 6.07
CA GLY A 152 6.96 4.37 5.36
C GLY A 152 6.26 3.63 4.21
N MET A 153 5.20 4.21 3.63
CA MET A 153 4.38 3.60 2.57
C MET A 153 4.33 4.42 1.28
N PHE A 154 5.35 5.25 1.04
CA PHE A 154 5.36 6.23 -0.05
C PHE A 154 5.03 5.61 -1.42
N ASP A 155 5.67 4.49 -1.78
CA ASP A 155 5.48 3.87 -3.09
C ASP A 155 4.05 3.33 -3.31
N TRP A 156 3.39 2.87 -2.25
CA TRP A 156 2.01 2.42 -2.31
C TRP A 156 1.03 3.55 -2.61
N VAL A 157 1.18 4.68 -1.91
CA VAL A 157 0.32 5.86 -2.12
C VAL A 157 0.66 6.53 -3.45
N ARG A 158 1.94 6.56 -3.81
CA ARG A 158 2.41 7.03 -5.12
C ARG A 158 1.80 6.21 -6.25
N ALA A 159 1.76 4.89 -6.15
CA ALA A 159 1.14 4.03 -7.16
C ALA A 159 -0.37 4.30 -7.28
N LEU A 160 -1.07 4.41 -6.15
CA LEU A 160 -2.51 4.74 -6.11
C LEU A 160 -2.83 6.07 -6.81
N LEU A 161 -1.95 7.06 -6.70
CA LEU A 161 -2.13 8.39 -7.28
C LEU A 161 -1.69 8.51 -8.75
N ASP A 162 -0.92 7.53 -9.24
CA ASP A 162 -0.33 7.56 -10.57
C ASP A 162 -1.39 7.75 -11.69
N PRO A 163 -1.13 8.63 -12.67
CA PRO A 163 -2.11 8.96 -13.71
C PRO A 163 -2.27 7.89 -14.80
N THR A 164 -1.47 6.82 -14.80
CA THR A 164 -1.61 5.67 -15.70
C THR A 164 -2.99 5.06 -15.54
N GLU A 165 -3.60 4.66 -16.66
CA GLU A 165 -4.95 4.11 -16.68
C GLU A 165 -5.06 2.85 -15.80
N ILE A 166 -6.22 2.67 -15.18
CA ILE A 166 -6.53 1.51 -14.34
C ILE A 166 -7.33 0.54 -15.19
N ASP A 167 -6.83 -0.69 -15.32
CA ASP A 167 -7.51 -1.73 -16.07
C ASP A 167 -8.90 -2.03 -15.49
N GLN A 168 -9.90 -2.02 -16.39
CA GLN A 168 -11.31 -2.29 -16.13
C GLN A 168 -11.74 -3.67 -16.64
N SER A 169 -10.83 -4.52 -17.10
CA SER A 169 -11.12 -5.85 -17.68
C SER A 169 -12.03 -6.74 -16.82
N ALA A 170 -12.09 -6.52 -15.50
CA ALA A 170 -12.94 -7.27 -14.58
C ALA A 170 -14.38 -6.72 -14.39
N VAL A 171 -14.70 -5.53 -14.91
CA VAL A 171 -16.04 -4.93 -14.81
C VAL A 171 -16.79 -5.08 -16.13
N SER A 172 -18.01 -5.63 -16.06
CA SER A 172 -18.90 -5.68 -17.22
C SER A 172 -19.21 -4.25 -17.73
N PRO A 173 -19.52 -4.05 -19.03
CA PRO A 173 -19.76 -2.72 -19.58
C PRO A 173 -20.88 -1.93 -18.87
N GLU A 174 -21.89 -2.61 -18.32
CA GLU A 174 -22.97 -2.01 -17.51
C GLU A 174 -22.48 -1.54 -16.14
N LYS A 175 -21.23 -1.84 -15.79
CA LYS A 175 -20.56 -1.48 -14.55
C LYS A 175 -19.38 -0.55 -14.79
N GLN A 176 -19.41 0.29 -15.83
CA GLN A 176 -18.41 1.35 -15.98
C GLN A 176 -18.32 2.17 -14.67
N ILE A 177 -17.12 2.24 -14.12
CA ILE A 177 -16.81 3.02 -12.90
C ILE A 177 -15.98 4.21 -13.35
N SER A 178 -16.32 5.40 -12.87
CA SER A 178 -15.54 6.60 -13.21
C SER A 178 -14.17 6.52 -12.55
N PRO A 179 -13.05 6.66 -13.28
CA PRO A 179 -11.75 6.74 -12.64
C PRO A 179 -11.60 8.08 -11.88
N PRO A 180 -10.76 8.15 -10.84
CA PRO A 180 -10.43 9.42 -10.20
C PRO A 180 -9.80 10.44 -11.16
N PRO A 181 -9.90 11.75 -10.86
CA PRO A 181 -9.23 12.78 -11.65
C PRO A 181 -7.73 12.53 -11.71
N LYS A 182 -7.10 12.80 -12.86
CA LYS A 182 -5.65 12.64 -12.99
C LYS A 182 -4.92 13.56 -12.01
N PHE A 183 -3.94 13.02 -11.30
CA PHE A 183 -3.09 13.79 -10.40
C PHE A 183 -1.72 14.01 -11.05
N LYS A 184 -1.22 15.25 -10.98
CA LYS A 184 0.12 15.59 -11.48
C LYS A 184 1.13 15.31 -10.38
N MET A 185 1.81 14.18 -10.50
CA MET A 185 2.85 13.78 -9.56
C MET A 185 3.94 14.85 -9.45
N PRO A 186 4.36 15.24 -8.22
CA PRO A 186 5.60 15.99 -8.03
C PRO A 186 6.78 15.21 -8.65
N PRO A 187 7.81 15.90 -9.18
CA PRO A 187 9.00 15.23 -9.68
C PRO A 187 9.53 14.31 -8.58
N ALA A 188 9.67 13.02 -8.88
CA ALA A 188 10.44 12.15 -8.00
C ALA A 188 11.83 12.78 -7.92
N ALA A 189 12.29 13.10 -6.70
CA ALA A 189 13.64 13.58 -6.47
C ALA A 189 14.56 12.55 -7.13
N SER A 190 15.01 12.86 -8.34
CA SER A 190 15.86 11.97 -9.10
C SER A 190 17.06 11.83 -8.21
N ALA A 191 17.34 10.60 -7.78
CA ALA A 191 18.60 10.28 -7.15
C ALA A 191 19.66 10.77 -8.14
N THR A 192 20.18 11.97 -7.88
CA THR A 192 21.34 12.52 -8.54
C THR A 192 22.49 11.64 -8.08
N LEU A 193 22.59 10.47 -8.72
CA LEU A 193 23.84 9.75 -8.83
C LEU A 193 24.73 10.68 -9.64
N THR A 194 25.37 11.61 -8.94
CA THR A 194 26.47 12.39 -9.48
C THR A 194 27.49 11.37 -10.00
N PRO A 195 27.78 11.35 -11.32
CA PRO A 195 28.86 10.52 -11.83
C PRO A 195 30.14 11.04 -11.18
N SER A 196 30.69 10.24 -10.28
CA SER A 196 31.99 10.48 -9.65
C SER A 196 33.01 10.62 -10.77
N GLN A 197 33.61 11.81 -10.86
CA GLN A 197 34.60 12.15 -11.86
C GLN A 197 35.75 11.12 -11.80
N PRO A 198 36.10 10.48 -12.93
CA PRO A 198 37.17 9.50 -12.95
C PRO A 198 38.52 10.21 -12.76
N ILE A 199 39.11 9.98 -11.59
CA ILE A 199 40.48 10.38 -11.27
C ILE A 199 41.42 9.62 -12.22
N ALA A 200 42.02 10.36 -13.15
CA ALA A 200 43.02 9.88 -14.08
C ALA A 200 44.21 9.26 -13.33
N ARG A 201 44.32 7.93 -13.31
CA ARG A 201 45.51 7.21 -12.87
C ARG A 201 46.02 6.28 -13.97
N ARG A 202 46.90 6.91 -14.76
CA ARG A 202 48.04 6.41 -15.54
C ARG A 202 48.28 4.89 -15.53
N ASN A 203 48.24 4.36 -16.76
CA ASN A 203 48.56 3.02 -17.22
C ASN A 203 49.80 2.37 -16.58
N SER A 204 49.62 1.12 -16.13
CA SER A 204 50.65 0.08 -16.22
C SER A 204 50.01 -1.16 -16.86
N HIS A 205 50.36 -1.38 -18.13
CA HIS A 205 50.02 -2.58 -18.89
C HIS A 205 50.83 -3.76 -18.33
N ILE A 206 50.16 -4.79 -17.83
CA ILE A 206 50.68 -6.16 -17.85
C ILE A 206 49.52 -7.08 -18.23
N SER A 207 49.49 -7.46 -19.50
CA SER A 207 48.58 -8.45 -20.06
C SER A 207 49.08 -9.85 -19.68
N VAL A 208 48.40 -10.55 -18.78
CA VAL A 208 48.57 -12.00 -18.59
C VAL A 208 47.26 -12.67 -18.93
N THR A 209 47.18 -13.18 -20.16
CA THR A 209 46.15 -14.10 -20.61
C THR A 209 46.63 -15.52 -20.34
N ARG A 210 45.91 -16.32 -19.55
CA ARG A 210 45.81 -17.79 -19.73
C ARG A 210 44.78 -18.44 -18.78
N GLN A 211 43.72 -18.94 -19.43
CA GLN A 211 43.11 -20.27 -19.29
C GLN A 211 42.44 -20.69 -17.98
N THR A 212 41.11 -20.60 -18.03
CA THR A 212 40.11 -21.63 -17.67
C THR A 212 40.60 -22.91 -16.98
N VAL A 213 40.13 -23.11 -15.75
CA VAL A 213 40.01 -24.42 -15.09
C VAL A 213 38.57 -24.56 -14.62
N ILE A 214 37.88 -25.57 -15.15
CA ILE A 214 36.54 -26.01 -14.71
C ILE A 214 36.76 -27.20 -13.79
N PRO A 215 36.41 -27.13 -12.50
CA PRO A 215 36.40 -28.31 -11.63
C PRO A 215 35.08 -29.06 -11.75
N GLN A 216 35.15 -30.31 -12.23
CA GLN A 216 34.12 -31.35 -12.06
C GLN A 216 34.23 -31.89 -10.63
N GLU A 217 33.14 -31.84 -9.86
CA GLU A 217 33.04 -32.61 -8.60
C GLU A 217 31.82 -33.54 -8.60
N ASN A 218 32.15 -34.82 -8.82
CA ASN A 218 31.76 -36.00 -8.05
C ASN A 218 30.27 -36.32 -7.81
N LEU A 219 29.76 -37.03 -8.81
CA LEU A 219 28.94 -38.24 -8.74
C LEU A 219 29.14 -39.08 -7.44
N TRP A 220 28.11 -39.18 -6.60
CA TRP A 220 28.00 -40.27 -5.60
C TRP A 220 26.63 -40.93 -5.74
N ASN A 221 26.62 -42.17 -6.21
CA ASN A 221 25.44 -42.99 -6.46
C ASN A 221 25.56 -44.28 -5.61
N PRO A 222 24.87 -44.41 -4.47
CA PRO A 222 24.86 -45.65 -3.71
C PRO A 222 23.75 -46.57 -4.22
N GLN A 223 24.13 -47.51 -5.08
CA GLN A 223 23.32 -48.69 -5.42
C GLN A 223 23.74 -49.89 -4.58
N ALA A 224 22.70 -50.49 -3.96
CA ALA A 224 22.41 -51.93 -3.92
C ALA A 224 23.13 -52.86 -2.92
N GLN A 225 22.30 -53.83 -2.48
CA GLN A 225 22.61 -55.16 -1.91
C GLN A 225 22.95 -55.19 -0.41
N THR A 226 22.43 -56.10 0.42
CA THR A 226 21.55 -57.28 0.27
C THR A 226 21.00 -57.64 1.66
N ASN A 227 19.79 -58.18 1.66
CA ASN A 227 19.11 -58.88 2.75
C ASN A 227 20.01 -59.89 3.48
N PRO A 228 19.95 -59.98 4.83
CA PRO A 228 19.58 -61.28 5.38
C PRO A 228 18.81 -61.25 6.73
N ARG A 229 18.04 -62.34 6.92
CA ARG A 229 17.86 -63.09 8.18
C ARG A 229 16.74 -62.65 9.15
N ALA A 230 15.57 -63.28 9.03
CA ALA A 230 15.04 -64.34 9.91
C ALA A 230 13.60 -64.66 9.52
#